data_AF-A0A937L032-F1
#
_entry.id   AF-A0A937L032-F1
#
_cell.length_a   1.000
_cell.length_b   1.000
_cell.length_c   1.000
_cell.angle_alpha   90.00
_cell.angle_beta   90.00
_cell.angle_gamma   90.00
#
_symmetry.space_group_name_H-M   'P 1'
#
loop_
_entity.id
_entity.type
_entity.pdbx_description
1 polymer ?
#
loop_
_entity_poly.entity_id
_entity_poly.type
_entity_poly.pdbx_seq_one_letter_code
_entity_poly.pdbx_strand_id
1 'polypeptide(L)'
;MNDIQYLYEFLFWFITFFILKKVWHKPEIRLIYGYSVALFNLLAVFFFSLSSIKGKMNALDAFAFGFLHAMVAIVMITLVQLSKRIDKKA
;
A
#
# COMPACT_ATOMS: atom_id res chain seq x y z
N MET A 1 10.24 9.10 -23.30
CA MET A 1 8.90 8.68 -22.83
C MET A 1 8.89 8.42 -21.32
N ASN A 2 9.93 7.78 -20.76
CA ASN A 2 10.08 7.58 -19.32
C ASN A 2 10.25 8.87 -18.49
N ASP A 3 10.94 9.90 -18.98
CA ASP A 3 11.22 11.11 -18.17
C ASP A 3 9.94 11.87 -17.77
N ILE A 4 8.98 11.95 -18.69
CA ILE A 4 7.68 12.55 -18.43
C ILE A 4 6.88 11.68 -17.44
N GLN A 5 6.95 10.36 -17.55
CA GLN A 5 6.31 9.44 -16.59
C GLN A 5 6.88 9.63 -15.18
N TYR A 6 8.20 9.69 -15.04
CA TYR A 6 8.83 9.94 -13.74
C TYR A 6 8.46 11.31 -13.16
N LEU A 7 8.32 12.34 -14.00
CA LEU A 7 7.83 13.64 -13.56
C LEU A 7 6.38 13.55 -13.06
N TYR A 8 5.51 12.82 -13.74
CA TYR A 8 4.14 12.59 -13.29
C TYR A 8 4.08 11.80 -11.99
N GLU A 9 4.85 10.72 -11.86
CA GLU A 9 4.96 9.95 -10.63
C GLU A 9 5.47 10.82 -9.47
N PHE A 10 6.50 11.62 -9.71
CA PHE A 10 7.03 12.56 -8.73
C PHE A 10 5.97 13.57 -8.27
N LEU A 11 5.29 14.24 -9.22
CA LEU A 11 4.25 15.22 -8.90
C LEU A 11 3.07 14.58 -8.17
N PHE A 12 2.66 13.38 -8.58
CA PHE A 12 1.62 12.61 -7.92
C PHE A 12 1.98 12.33 -6.46
N TRP A 13 3.19 11.82 -6.20
CA TRP A 13 3.65 11.53 -4.84
C TRP A 13 3.85 12.80 -4.02
N PHE A 14 4.37 13.87 -4.63
CA PHE A 14 4.57 15.16 -4.00
C PHE A 14 3.23 15.75 -3.52
N ILE A 15 2.24 15.83 -4.40
CA ILE A 15 0.90 16.33 -4.05
C ILE A 15 0.26 15.45 -2.98
N THR A 16 0.32 14.12 -3.14
CA THR A 16 -0.22 13.15 -2.18
C THR A 16 0.41 13.34 -0.79
N PHE A 17 1.73 13.55 -0.72
CA PHE A 17 2.43 13.80 0.54
C PHE A 17 1.91 15.05 1.26
N PHE A 18 1.73 16.17 0.56
CA PHE A 18 1.21 17.40 1.20
C PHE A 18 -0.23 17.26 1.65
N ILE A 19 -1.08 16.58 0.87
CA ILE A 19 -2.45 16.28 1.27
C ILE A 19 -2.44 15.46 2.55
N LEU A 20 -1.73 14.31 2.55
CA LEU A 20 -1.63 13.43 3.71
C LEU A 20 -1.08 14.18 4.92
N LYS A 21 0.02 14.93 4.78
CA LYS A 21 0.60 15.75 5.86
C LYS A 21 -0.44 16.64 6.53
N LYS A 22 -1.35 17.25 5.76
CA LYS A 22 -2.40 18.12 6.29
C LYS A 22 -3.50 17.34 7.01
N VAL A 23 -3.92 16.18 6.49
CA VAL A 23 -5.10 15.44 7.00
C VAL A 23 -4.78 14.28 7.94
N TRP A 24 -3.50 13.87 8.06
CA TRP A 24 -3.07 12.67 8.81
C TRP A 24 -3.37 12.71 10.32
N HIS A 25 -3.53 13.91 10.88
CA HIS A 25 -3.90 14.06 12.30
C HIS A 25 -5.28 13.47 12.60
N LYS A 26 -6.17 13.34 11.61
CA LYS A 26 -7.51 12.78 11.77
C LYS A 26 -7.46 11.24 11.85
N PRO A 27 -8.00 10.61 12.90
CA PRO A 27 -7.97 9.16 13.07
C PRO A 27 -8.71 8.41 11.95
N GLU A 28 -9.87 8.90 11.53
CA GLU A 28 -10.66 8.33 10.43
C GLU A 28 -9.84 8.21 9.13
N ILE A 29 -9.05 9.24 8.81
CA ILE A 29 -8.20 9.25 7.61
C ILE A 29 -7.09 8.22 7.72
N ARG A 30 -6.43 8.09 8.88
CA ARG A 30 -5.41 7.06 9.10
C ARG A 30 -5.98 5.65 8.96
N LEU A 31 -7.20 5.43 9.46
CA LEU A 31 -7.89 4.13 9.35
C LEU A 31 -8.23 3.79 7.91
N ILE A 32 -8.84 4.73 7.18
CA ILE A 32 -9.17 4.56 5.76
C ILE A 32 -7.90 4.28 4.96
N TYR A 33 -6.85 5.07 5.17
CA TYR A 33 -5.57 4.88 4.52
C TYR A 33 -5.00 3.49 4.81
N GLY A 34 -4.94 3.09 6.08
CA GLY A 34 -4.35 1.82 6.47
C GLY A 34 -5.09 0.60 5.90
N TYR A 35 -6.43 0.61 5.92
CA TYR A 35 -7.22 -0.44 5.29
C TYR A 35 -7.09 -0.44 3.76
N SER A 36 -7.07 0.73 3.13
CA SER A 36 -6.92 0.84 1.67
C SER A 36 -5.58 0.29 1.22
N VAL A 37 -4.49 0.68 1.88
CA VAL A 37 -3.14 0.18 1.55
C VAL A 37 -3.07 -1.33 1.76
N ALA A 38 -3.61 -1.86 2.85
CA ALA A 38 -3.64 -3.31 3.09
C ALA A 38 -4.43 -4.05 1.99
N LEU A 39 -5.62 -3.56 1.62
CA LEU A 39 -6.45 -4.16 0.58
C LEU A 39 -5.73 -4.18 -0.78
N PHE A 40 -5.19 -3.04 -1.22
CA PHE A 40 -4.50 -2.96 -2.51
C PHE A 40 -3.24 -3.84 -2.55
N ASN A 41 -2.53 -3.96 -1.42
CA ASN A 41 -1.39 -4.87 -1.34
C ASN A 41 -1.83 -6.34 -1.46
N LEU A 42 -2.92 -6.75 -0.80
CA LEU A 42 -3.45 -8.11 -0.95
C LEU A 42 -3.93 -8.39 -2.38
N LEU A 43 -4.56 -7.41 -3.04
CA LEU A 43 -4.92 -7.51 -4.46
C LEU A 43 -3.68 -7.65 -5.33
N ALA A 44 -2.60 -6.91 -5.04
CA ALA A 44 -1.34 -7.05 -5.77
C ALA A 44 -0.77 -8.47 -5.65
N VAL A 45 -0.77 -9.07 -4.45
CA VAL A 45 -0.38 -10.47 -4.25
C VAL A 45 -1.21 -11.40 -5.13
N PHE A 46 -2.54 -11.22 -5.17
CA PHE A 46 -3.41 -12.01 -6.04
C PHE A 46 -3.03 -11.86 -7.53
N PHE A 47 -2.77 -10.63 -8.00
CA PHE A 47 -2.39 -10.39 -9.38
C PHE A 47 -1.00 -10.93 -9.74
N PHE A 48 -0.01 -10.84 -8.85
CA PHE A 48 1.31 -11.44 -9.08
C PHE A 48 1.22 -12.97 -9.19
N SER A 49 0.46 -13.61 -8.30
CA SER A 49 0.17 -15.04 -8.37
C SER A 49 -0.52 -15.42 -9.68
N LEU A 50 -1.56 -14.67 -10.08
CA LEU A 50 -2.27 -14.91 -11.33
C LEU A 50 -1.37 -14.70 -12.57
N SER A 51 -0.51 -13.68 -12.54
CA SER A 51 0.45 -13.39 -13.61
C SER A 51 1.45 -14.53 -13.77
N SER A 52 1.94 -15.07 -12.67
CA SER A 52 2.83 -16.24 -12.64
C SER A 52 2.17 -17.49 -13.22
N ILE A 53 0.95 -17.82 -12.78
CA ILE A 53 0.19 -18.97 -13.28
C ILE A 53 -0.07 -18.85 -14.80
N LYS A 54 -0.29 -17.64 -15.30
CA LYS A 54 -0.49 -17.36 -16.73
C LYS A 54 0.82 -17.31 -17.54
N GLY A 55 1.96 -17.59 -16.92
CA GLY A 55 3.28 -17.56 -17.57
C GLY A 55 3.76 -16.17 -17.97
N LYS A 56 3.14 -15.11 -17.43
CA LYS A 56 3.52 -13.71 -17.70
C LYS A 56 4.60 -13.18 -16.77
N MET A 57 4.97 -13.96 -15.77
CA MET A 57 5.92 -13.59 -14.72
C MET A 57 6.60 -14.84 -14.18
N ASN A 58 7.89 -14.79 -13.88
CA ASN A 58 8.60 -15.90 -13.24
C ASN A 58 8.07 -16.10 -11.81
N ALA A 59 8.01 -17.36 -11.36
CA ALA A 59 7.66 -17.75 -10.01
C ALA A 59 8.50 -17.03 -8.93
N LEU A 60 9.82 -16.85 -9.14
CA LEU A 60 10.68 -16.16 -8.17
C LEU A 60 10.33 -14.67 -8.05
N ASP A 61 10.10 -13.99 -9.17
CA ASP A 61 9.71 -12.57 -9.16
C ASP A 61 8.32 -12.40 -8.55
N ALA A 62 7.39 -13.29 -8.89
CA ALA A 62 6.03 -13.27 -8.35
C ALA A 62 6.03 -13.52 -6.84
N PHE A 63 6.88 -14.43 -6.36
CA PHE A 63 7.09 -14.66 -4.94
C PHE A 63 7.69 -13.42 -4.27
N ALA A 64 8.75 -12.81 -4.83
CA ALA A 64 9.40 -11.65 -4.24
C ALA A 64 8.44 -10.45 -4.11
N PHE A 65 7.70 -10.12 -5.18
CA PHE A 65 6.72 -9.04 -5.13
C PHE A 65 5.52 -9.40 -4.27
N GLY A 66 5.03 -10.65 -4.33
CA GLY A 66 3.95 -11.13 -3.47
C GLY A 66 4.33 -11.04 -1.99
N PHE A 67 5.54 -11.46 -1.62
CA PHE A 67 6.04 -11.40 -0.25
C PHE A 67 6.13 -9.96 0.26
N LEU A 68 6.70 -9.05 -0.54
CA LEU A 68 6.80 -7.63 -0.16
C LEU A 68 5.41 -7.03 0.11
N HIS A 69 4.45 -7.26 -0.77
CA HIS A 69 3.10 -6.70 -0.63
C HIS A 69 2.34 -7.35 0.52
N ALA A 70 2.49 -8.66 0.72
CA ALA A 70 1.93 -9.33 1.90
C ALA A 70 2.46 -8.73 3.21
N MET A 71 3.77 -8.48 3.29
CA MET A 71 4.39 -7.84 4.46
C MET A 71 3.85 -6.43 4.71
N VAL A 72 3.73 -5.61 3.66
CA VAL A 72 3.14 -4.27 3.77
C VAL A 72 1.69 -4.36 4.27
N ALA A 73 0.88 -5.28 3.75
CA ALA A 73 -0.49 -5.48 4.21
C ALA A 73 -0.55 -5.85 5.69
N ILE A 74 0.29 -6.79 6.14
CA ILE A 74 0.38 -7.21 7.55
C ILE A 74 0.76 -6.04 8.45
N VAL A 75 1.79 -5.28 8.08
CA VAL A 75 2.24 -4.10 8.84
C VAL A 75 1.11 -3.07 8.93
N MET A 76 0.44 -2.77 7.82
CA MET A 76 -0.65 -1.79 7.82
C MET A 76 -1.84 -2.23 8.66
N ILE A 77 -2.26 -3.50 8.59
CA ILE A 77 -3.32 -4.04 9.45
C ILE A 77 -2.92 -3.94 10.92
N THR A 78 -1.68 -4.28 11.25
CA THR A 78 -1.15 -4.21 12.62
C THR A 78 -1.16 -2.79 13.15
N LEU A 79 -0.71 -1.81 12.34
CA LEU A 79 -0.73 -0.40 12.70
C LEU A 79 -2.16 0.14 12.88
N VAL A 80 -3.09 -0.27 12.02
CA VAL A 80 -4.51 0.09 12.16
C VAL A 80 -5.09 -0.45 13.47
N GLN A 81 -4.83 -1.71 13.79
CA GLN A 81 -5.26 -2.32 15.05
C GLN A 81 -4.65 -1.62 16.27
N LEU A 82 -3.36 -1.25 16.19
CA LEU A 82 -2.69 -0.50 17.23
C LEU A 82 -3.29 0.90 17.40
N SER A 83 -3.52 1.63 16.30
CA SER A 83 -4.15 2.96 16.33
C SER A 83 -5.52 2.89 17.01
N LYS A 84 -6.37 1.92 16.65
CA LYS A 84 -7.67 1.74 17.30
C LYS A 84 -7.56 1.46 18.79
N ARG A 85 -6.55 0.69 19.23
CA ARG A 85 -6.31 0.42 20.66
C ARG A 85 -5.86 1.66 21.43
N ILE A 86 -5.05 2.52 20.81
CA ILE A 86 -4.61 3.78 21.42
C ILE A 86 -5.78 4.75 21.52
N ASP A 87 -6.53 4.94 20.42
CA ASP A 87 -7.69 5.84 20.39
C ASP A 87 -8.80 5.40 21.36
N LYS A 88 -8.94 4.10 21.65
CA LYS A 88 -9.90 3.58 22.66
C LYS A 88 -9.44 3.81 24.12
N LYS A 89 -8.16 4.08 24.35
CA LYS A 89 -7.58 4.30 25.69
C LYS A 89 -7.46 5.79 26.06
N ALA A 90 -7.57 6.68 25.08
CA ALA A 90 -7.59 8.14 25.26
C ALA A 90 -9.02 8.64 25.56
#